data_AF-A0A821M103-F1
#
_entry.id   AF-A0A821M103-F1
#
_cell.length_a   1.000
_cell.length_b   1.000
_cell.length_c   1.000
_cell.angle_alpha   90.00
_cell.angle_beta   90.00
_cell.angle_gamma   90.00
#
_symmetry.space_group_name_H-M   'P 1'
#
loop_
_entity.id
_entity.type
_entity.pdbx_description
1 polymer ?
#
loop_
_entity_poly.entity_id
_entity_poly.type
_entity_poly.pdbx_seq_one_letter_code
_entity_poly.pdbx_strand_id
1 'polypeptide(L)'
;MAGPMDRIQVLDEIEKDIITCLQCAAQALLELGKEKSSQKQAESNTSQFLRTLSQVESKLSDQINYLTQVSTGQPHEGSGYASQKVLQMAWHRLEHVRSWINELERLKASHLAASSRTVTGIPNGGTMTSSGTSTQ
;
A
#
# COMPACT_ATOMS: atom_id res chain seq x y z
N MET A 1 1.13 -5.16 13.51
CA MET A 1 -0.17 -5.61 12.99
C MET A 1 0.06 -6.92 12.25
N ALA A 2 -0.65 -7.97 12.61
CA ALA A 2 -0.50 -9.30 12.01
C ALA A 2 -0.93 -9.22 10.53
N GLY A 3 -0.13 -9.80 9.63
CA GLY A 3 -0.35 -9.70 8.19
C GLY A 3 -1.59 -10.49 7.73
N PRO A 4 -2.02 -10.35 6.47
CA PRO A 4 -3.15 -11.12 5.93
C PRO A 4 -3.01 -12.64 6.13
N MET A 5 -1.79 -13.16 6.06
CA MET A 5 -1.49 -14.59 6.28
C MET A 5 -1.69 -15.01 7.75
N ASP A 6 -1.28 -14.18 8.71
CA ASP A 6 -1.49 -14.45 10.13
C ASP A 6 -3.00 -14.44 10.46
N ARG A 7 -3.78 -13.58 9.79
CA ARG A 7 -5.24 -13.54 9.94
C ARG A 7 -5.91 -14.81 9.42
N ILE A 8 -5.43 -15.34 8.29
CA ILE A 8 -5.90 -16.64 7.76
C ILE A 8 -5.58 -17.75 8.76
N GLN A 9 -4.37 -17.78 9.34
CA GLN A 9 -4.02 -18.76 10.37
C GLN A 9 -4.93 -18.66 11.60
N VAL A 10 -5.31 -17.45 12.02
CA VAL A 10 -6.27 -17.28 13.12
C VAL A 10 -7.64 -17.86 12.77
N LEU A 11 -8.09 -17.75 11.52
CA LEU A 11 -9.35 -18.39 11.08
C LEU A 11 -9.25 -19.92 11.11
N ASP A 12 -8.12 -20.50 10.71
CA ASP A 12 -7.88 -21.96 10.83
C ASP A 12 -7.88 -22.42 12.30
N GLU A 13 -7.34 -21.60 13.21
CA GLU A 13 -7.41 -21.89 14.64
C GLU A 13 -8.84 -21.81 15.18
N ILE A 14 -9.61 -20.81 14.76
CA ILE A 14 -11.04 -20.70 15.11
C ILE A 14 -11.80 -21.95 14.61
N GLU A 15 -11.52 -22.44 13.41
CA GLU A 15 -12.14 -23.66 12.88
C GLU A 15 -11.83 -24.87 13.77
N LYS A 16 -10.58 -25.05 14.20
CA LYS A 16 -10.18 -26.11 15.14
C LYS A 16 -10.89 -25.98 16.49
N ASP A 17 -11.04 -24.76 16.99
CA ASP A 17 -11.78 -24.49 18.24
C ASP A 17 -13.27 -24.82 18.09
N ILE A 18 -13.89 -24.57 16.93
CA ILE A 18 -15.28 -24.97 16.63
C ILE A 18 -15.42 -26.50 16.64
N ILE A 19 -14.49 -27.22 16.01
CA ILE A 19 -14.49 -28.69 16.03
C ILE A 19 -14.40 -29.19 17.48
N THR A 20 -13.51 -28.62 18.27
CA THR A 20 -13.34 -28.96 19.70
C THR A 20 -14.61 -28.69 20.49
N CYS A 21 -15.27 -27.55 20.25
CA CYS A 21 -16.54 -27.17 20.87
C CYS A 21 -17.62 -28.23 20.60
N LEU A 22 -17.79 -28.63 19.34
CA LEU A 22 -18.75 -29.67 18.95
C LEU A 22 -18.42 -31.03 19.59
N GLN A 23 -17.14 -31.39 19.68
CA GLN A 23 -16.71 -32.62 20.35
C GLN A 23 -17.05 -32.61 21.84
N CYS A 24 -16.79 -31.51 22.56
CA CYS A 24 -17.15 -31.37 23.97
C CYS A 24 -18.66 -31.51 24.19
N ALA A 25 -19.48 -30.89 23.33
CA ALA A 25 -20.94 -31.04 23.39
C ALA A 25 -21.38 -32.49 23.13
N ALA A 26 -20.83 -33.14 22.10
CA ALA A 26 -21.13 -34.53 21.79
C ALA A 26 -20.77 -35.47 22.94
N GLN A 27 -19.61 -35.27 23.58
CA GLN A 27 -19.18 -36.07 24.73
C GLN A 27 -20.05 -35.83 25.97
N ALA A 28 -20.52 -34.60 26.21
CA ALA A 28 -21.47 -34.31 27.28
C ALA A 28 -22.80 -35.06 27.05
N LEU A 29 -23.35 -34.99 25.83
CA LEU A 29 -24.59 -35.69 25.47
C LEU A 29 -24.44 -37.21 25.54
N LEU A 30 -23.30 -37.75 25.07
CA LEU A 30 -23.02 -39.18 25.12
C LEU A 30 -22.93 -39.68 26.56
N GLU A 31 -22.31 -38.92 27.47
CA GLU A 31 -22.24 -39.26 28.89
C GLU A 31 -23.63 -39.28 29.54
N LEU A 32 -24.47 -38.28 29.23
CA LEU A 32 -25.84 -38.20 29.72
C LEU A 32 -26.73 -39.34 29.20
N GLY A 33 -26.41 -39.90 28.03
CA GLY A 33 -27.13 -41.04 27.44
C GLY A 33 -26.77 -42.41 28.02
N LYS A 34 -25.83 -42.51 28.96
CA LYS A 34 -25.44 -43.79 29.59
C LYS A 34 -26.43 -44.22 30.67
N GLU A 35 -26.63 -45.53 30.80
CA GLU A 35 -27.47 -46.11 31.88
C GLU A 35 -26.96 -45.76 33.29
N LYS A 36 -25.63 -45.58 33.44
CA LYS A 36 -24.99 -45.02 34.63
C LYS A 36 -24.12 -43.84 34.22
N SER A 37 -24.72 -42.65 34.20
CA SER A 37 -24.03 -41.42 33.82
C SER A 37 -23.15 -40.88 34.95
N SER A 38 -21.97 -40.36 34.59
CA SER A 38 -21.11 -39.60 35.49
C SER A 38 -21.44 -38.12 35.40
N GLN A 39 -22.11 -37.60 36.42
CA GLN A 39 -22.46 -36.18 36.49
C GLN A 39 -21.21 -35.28 36.42
N LYS A 40 -20.14 -35.65 37.13
CA LYS A 40 -18.87 -34.90 37.10
C LYS A 40 -18.26 -34.83 35.70
N GLN A 41 -18.35 -35.91 34.92
CA GLN A 41 -17.84 -35.94 33.55
C GLN A 41 -18.69 -35.10 32.61
N ALA A 42 -20.02 -35.19 32.73
CA ALA A 42 -20.95 -34.36 31.96
C ALA A 42 -20.70 -32.87 32.23
N GLU A 43 -20.62 -32.46 33.51
CA GLU A 43 -20.33 -31.07 33.91
C GLU A 43 -18.97 -30.59 33.41
N SER A 44 -17.94 -31.44 33.43
CA SER A 44 -16.62 -31.10 32.88
C SER A 44 -16.69 -30.83 31.37
N ASN A 45 -17.35 -31.71 30.61
CA ASN A 45 -17.49 -31.57 29.16
C ASN A 45 -18.33 -30.32 28.80
N THR A 46 -19.42 -30.05 29.53
CA THR A 46 -20.23 -28.84 29.37
C THR A 46 -19.45 -27.58 29.71
N SER A 47 -18.65 -27.59 30.78
CA SER A 47 -17.81 -26.45 31.16
C SER A 47 -16.74 -26.15 30.11
N GLN A 48 -16.15 -27.19 29.52
CA GLN A 48 -15.20 -27.04 28.42
C GLN A 48 -15.88 -26.50 27.16
N PHE A 49 -17.05 -27.03 26.80
CA PHE A 49 -17.88 -26.50 25.70
C PHE A 49 -18.13 -25.00 25.85
N LEU A 50 -18.63 -24.55 27.01
CA LEU A 50 -18.92 -23.14 27.26
C LEU A 50 -17.66 -22.27 27.11
N ARG A 51 -16.53 -22.72 27.68
CA ARG A 51 -15.26 -21.98 27.58
C ARG A 51 -14.81 -21.84 26.12
N THR A 52 -14.79 -22.94 25.37
CA THR A 52 -14.36 -22.93 23.98
C THR A 52 -15.30 -22.10 23.11
N LEU A 53 -16.62 -22.18 23.35
CA LEU A 53 -17.62 -21.37 22.67
C LEU A 53 -17.39 -19.88 22.89
N SER A 54 -17.17 -19.44 24.14
CA SER A 54 -16.85 -18.03 24.42
C SER A 54 -15.56 -17.56 23.76
N GLN A 55 -14.55 -18.44 23.65
CA GLN A 55 -13.32 -18.12 22.93
C GLN A 55 -13.54 -17.96 21.43
N VAL A 56 -14.31 -18.86 20.81
CA VAL A 56 -14.69 -18.77 19.39
C VAL A 56 -15.46 -17.48 19.12
N GLU A 57 -16.44 -17.14 19.96
CA GLU A 57 -17.23 -15.91 19.83
C GLU A 57 -16.38 -14.64 19.92
N SER A 58 -15.48 -14.58 20.91
CA SER A 58 -14.55 -13.45 21.06
C SER A 58 -13.63 -13.31 19.84
N LYS A 59 -12.99 -14.41 19.41
CA LYS A 59 -12.05 -14.39 18.27
C LYS A 59 -12.76 -14.02 16.96
N LEU A 60 -13.97 -14.55 16.72
CA LEU A 60 -14.76 -14.19 15.53
C LEU A 60 -15.18 -12.73 15.56
N SER A 61 -15.58 -12.21 16.72
CA SER A 61 -15.94 -10.79 16.87
C SER A 61 -14.76 -9.89 16.53
N ASP A 62 -13.55 -10.23 16.96
CA ASP A 62 -12.33 -9.50 16.60
C ASP A 62 -12.06 -9.52 15.09
N GLN A 63 -12.26 -10.67 14.42
CA GLN A 63 -12.12 -10.77 12.97
C GLN A 63 -13.18 -9.95 12.22
N ILE A 64 -14.43 -9.97 12.68
CA ILE A 64 -15.52 -9.17 12.11
C ILE A 64 -15.21 -7.69 12.28
N ASN A 65 -14.83 -7.25 13.49
CA ASN A 65 -14.46 -5.86 13.77
C ASN A 65 -13.30 -5.41 12.88
N TYR A 66 -12.28 -6.26 12.70
CA TYR A 66 -11.18 -5.98 11.79
C TYR A 66 -11.66 -5.85 10.35
N LEU A 67 -12.43 -6.83 9.84
CA LEU A 67 -13.00 -6.78 8.49
C LEU A 67 -13.82 -5.51 8.28
N THR A 68 -14.68 -5.15 9.23
CA THR A 68 -15.40 -3.86 9.20
C THR A 68 -14.42 -2.70 9.10
N GLN A 69 -13.39 -2.64 9.93
CA GLN A 69 -12.41 -1.54 9.94
C GLN A 69 -11.66 -1.39 8.61
N VAL A 70 -11.21 -2.50 8.02
CA VAL A 70 -10.48 -2.48 6.74
C VAL A 70 -11.40 -2.31 5.54
N SER A 71 -12.65 -2.80 5.61
CA SER A 71 -13.64 -2.66 4.54
C SER A 71 -14.31 -1.28 4.50
N THR A 72 -14.37 -0.56 5.63
CA THR A 72 -14.95 0.80 5.69
C THR A 72 -13.92 1.93 5.56
N GLY A 73 -12.69 1.62 5.12
CA GLY A 73 -11.74 2.64 4.64
C GLY A 73 -11.03 3.47 5.71
N GLN A 74 -10.87 2.98 6.94
CA GLN A 74 -9.96 3.65 7.89
C GLN A 74 -8.50 3.58 7.37
N PRO A 75 -7.64 4.59 7.59
CA PRO A 75 -6.41 4.86 6.80
C PRO A 75 -5.21 3.92 7.03
N HIS A 76 -5.45 2.67 7.39
CA HIS A 76 -4.41 1.70 7.71
C HIS A 76 -4.30 0.72 6.55
N GLU A 77 -3.47 1.07 5.57
CA GLU A 77 -2.75 0.17 4.65
C GLU A 77 -3.52 -1.02 4.01
N GLY A 78 -4.84 -0.99 3.97
CA GLY A 78 -5.69 -2.00 3.34
C GLY A 78 -5.87 -1.71 1.85
N SER A 79 -5.11 -2.44 1.02
CA SER A 79 -5.19 -2.68 -0.45
C SER A 79 -5.37 -1.52 -1.45
N GLY A 80 -5.87 -0.35 -1.06
CA GLY A 80 -6.08 0.82 -1.94
C GLY A 80 -5.16 2.01 -1.64
N TYR A 81 -4.86 2.31 -0.38
CA TYR A 81 -4.08 3.51 -0.05
C TYR A 81 -2.63 3.42 -0.56
N ALA A 82 -1.99 2.26 -0.40
CA ALA A 82 -0.63 2.05 -0.89
C ALA A 82 -0.54 2.22 -2.41
N SER A 83 -1.47 1.63 -3.16
CA SER A 83 -1.54 1.75 -4.63
C SER A 83 -1.90 3.18 -5.07
N GLN A 84 -2.82 3.86 -4.37
CA GLN A 84 -3.14 5.27 -4.60
C GLN A 84 -1.94 6.20 -4.33
N LYS A 85 -1.19 5.98 -3.24
CA LYS A 85 0.02 6.76 -2.93
C LYS A 85 1.11 6.52 -3.97
N VAL A 86 1.32 5.28 -4.40
CA VAL A 86 2.27 4.96 -5.47
C VAL A 86 1.86 5.65 -6.77
N LEU A 87 0.58 5.63 -7.13
CA LEU A 87 0.05 6.33 -8.30
C LEU A 87 0.24 7.85 -8.19
N GLN A 88 -0.07 8.43 -7.03
CA GLN A 88 0.10 9.87 -6.77
C GLN A 88 1.57 10.29 -6.87
N MET A 89 2.49 9.47 -6.32
CA MET A 89 3.93 9.69 -6.45
C MET A 89 4.41 9.54 -7.90
N ALA A 90 3.87 8.59 -8.66
CA ALA A 90 4.17 8.43 -10.08
C ALA A 90 3.70 9.64 -10.90
N TRP A 91 2.52 10.17 -10.61
CA TRP A 91 2.00 11.42 -11.19
C TRP A 91 2.94 12.61 -10.92
N HIS A 92 3.36 12.79 -9.67
CA HIS A 92 4.30 13.86 -9.31
C HIS A 92 5.64 13.74 -10.04
N ARG A 93 6.16 12.52 -10.17
CA ARG A 93 7.40 12.24 -10.94
C ARG A 93 7.22 12.56 -12.42
N LEU A 94 6.07 12.21 -12.99
CA LEU A 94 5.75 12.47 -14.40
C LEU A 94 5.68 13.97 -14.69
N GLU A 95 4.97 14.75 -13.87
CA GLU A 95 4.89 16.20 -14.05
C GLU A 95 6.27 16.86 -13.90
N HIS A 96 7.08 16.38 -12.96
CA HIS A 96 8.46 16.87 -12.80
C HIS A 96 9.31 16.63 -14.05
N VAL A 97 9.29 15.42 -14.62
CA VAL A 97 10.00 15.11 -15.87
C VAL A 97 9.45 15.95 -17.03
N ARG A 98 8.12 16.12 -17.12
CA ARG A 98 7.49 16.96 -18.14
C ARG A 98 7.98 18.41 -18.06
N SER A 99 8.08 18.97 -16.85
CA SER A 99 8.61 20.32 -16.64
C SER A 99 10.06 20.47 -17.11
N TRP A 100 10.89 19.45 -16.87
CA TRP A 100 12.28 19.46 -17.32
C TRP A 100 12.41 19.35 -18.84
N ILE A 101 11.60 18.51 -19.48
CA ILE A 101 11.57 18.40 -20.95
C ILE A 101 11.18 19.75 -21.57
N ASN A 102 10.14 20.40 -21.06
CA ASN A 102 9.72 21.72 -21.56
C ASN A 102 10.83 22.77 -21.43
N GLU A 103 11.59 22.75 -20.33
CA GLU A 103 12.73 23.66 -20.17
C GLU A 103 13.87 23.36 -21.14
N LEU A 104 14.17 22.08 -21.39
CA LEU A 104 15.17 21.68 -22.38
C LEU A 104 14.77 22.08 -23.80
N GLU A 105 13.50 21.94 -24.16
CA GLU A 105 12.98 22.41 -25.45
C GLU A 105 13.12 23.94 -25.60
N ARG A 106 12.83 24.69 -24.52
CA ARG A 106 13.02 26.14 -24.49
C ARG A 106 14.49 26.53 -24.68
N LEU A 107 15.41 25.86 -24.00
CA LEU A 107 16.85 26.08 -24.13
C LEU A 107 17.35 25.77 -25.54
N LYS A 108 16.91 24.65 -26.13
CA LYS A 108 17.23 24.27 -27.51
C LYS A 108 16.75 25.33 -28.50
N ALA A 109 15.51 25.80 -28.36
CA ALA A 109 14.94 26.84 -29.22
C ALA A 109 15.74 28.16 -29.12
N SER A 110 16.13 28.55 -27.91
CA SER A 110 16.99 29.72 -27.68
C SER A 110 18.37 29.57 -28.35
N HIS A 111 19.00 28.40 -28.25
CA HIS A 111 20.30 28.15 -28.88
C HIS A 111 20.22 28.17 -30.40
N LEU A 112 19.18 27.57 -30.99
CA LEU A 112 18.94 27.62 -32.45
C LEU A 112 18.73 29.05 -32.92
N ALA A 113 17.94 29.85 -32.19
CA ALA A 113 17.72 31.26 -32.51
C ALA A 113 19.00 32.11 -32.38
N ALA A 114 19.85 31.84 -31.39
CA ALA A 114 21.13 32.52 -31.22
C ALA A 114 22.15 32.13 -32.31
N SER A 115 22.23 30.85 -32.66
CA SER A 115 23.11 30.33 -33.72
C SER A 115 22.71 30.83 -35.12
N SER A 116 21.44 31.18 -35.33
CA SER A 116 21.00 31.80 -36.59
C SER A 116 21.45 33.26 -36.72
N ARG A 117 21.64 34.00 -35.61
CA ARG A 117 22.11 35.40 -35.64
C ARG A 117 23.60 35.56 -35.93
N THR A 118 24.42 34.55 -35.60
CA THR A 118 25.88 34.62 -35.81
C THR A 118 26.31 34.46 -37.26
N VAL A 119 25.43 34.00 -38.16
CA VAL A 119 25.75 33.78 -39.59
C VAL A 119 25.49 35.03 -40.46
N THR A 120 24.75 36.04 -39.97
CA THR A 120 24.41 37.24 -40.77
C THR A 120 25.25 38.49 -40.45
N GLY A 121 26.27 38.37 -39.61
CA GLY A 121 27.15 39.48 -39.21
C GLY A 121 28.58 39.37 -39.73
N ILE A 122 28.79 39.43 -41.06
CA ILE A 122 30.11 39.76 -41.64
C ILE A 122 30.11 41.25 -41.98
N PRO A 123 30.73 42.14 -41.19
CA PRO A 123 30.92 43.52 -41.60
C PRO A 123 32.05 43.62 -42.63
N ASN A 124 31.73 44.19 -43.78
CA ASN A 124 32.63 44.53 -44.88
C ASN A 124 33.68 45.55 -44.36
N GLY A 125 34.93 45.10 -44.18
CA GLY A 125 36.03 45.90 -43.65
C GLY A 125 36.49 46.97 -44.64
N GLY A 126 36.18 48.22 -44.34
CA GLY A 126 36.58 49.40 -45.10
C GLY A 126 38.10 49.60 -45.17
N THR A 127 38.55 50.01 -46.35
CA THR A 127 39.91 50.44 -46.67
C THR A 127 40.31 51.66 -45.82
N MET A 128 41.39 51.49 -45.05
CA MET A 128 42.04 52.54 -44.27
C MET A 128 42.66 53.62 -45.17
N THR A 129 42.38 54.88 -44.90
CA THR A 129 43.05 56.03 -45.51
C THR A 129 44.35 56.33 -44.77
N SER A 130 45.49 56.20 -45.47
CA SER A 130 46.81 56.61 -45.01
C SER A 130 47.00 58.11 -45.25
N SER A 131 47.37 58.86 -44.21
CA SER A 131 47.96 60.20 -44.39
C SER A 131 49.04 60.43 -43.33
N GLY A 132 50.28 60.51 -43.78
CA GLY A 132 51.44 60.76 -42.93
C GLY A 132 52.74 60.72 -43.70
N THR A 133 53.18 61.88 -44.20
CA THR A 133 54.54 62.36 -44.59
C THR A 133 54.34 63.60 -45.50
N SER A 134 55.11 64.68 -45.51
CA SER A 134 56.46 64.97 -45.03
C SER A 134 56.68 66.50 -44.96
N THR A 135 57.43 66.95 -43.95
CA THR A 135 58.62 67.84 -44.03
C THR A 135 58.62 69.05 -44.97
N GLN A 136 58.75 70.28 -44.43
CA GLN A 136 60.01 71.04 -44.37
C GLN A 136 59.89 72.22 -43.41
#